data_AF-A0A3D2NN31-F1
#
_entry.id   AF-A0A3D2NN31-F1
#
_cell.length_a   1.000
_cell.length_b   1.000
_cell.length_c   1.000
_cell.angle_alpha   90.00
_cell.angle_beta   90.00
_cell.angle_gamma   90.00
#
_symmetry.space_group_name_H-M   'P 1'
#
loop_
_entity.id
_entity.type
_entity.pdbx_description
1 polymer ?
#
loop_
_entity_poly.entity_id
_entity_poly.type
_entity_poly.pdbx_seq_one_letter_code
_entity_poly.pdbx_strand_id
1 'polypeptide(L)'
;MLFNSYIFIFGFLPVTLLGFFWLARRSHAYAAAWLALASLFFYGYWNPAYIGLLLGSIVCNYAFGLWMAKAQLRAQSQLGSGGRKKHILVFAIAANLSLLAYYKYANFFVSNVDA
;
A
#
# COMPACT_ATOMS: atom_id res chain seq x y z
N MET A 1 8.03 14.57 -1.41
CA MET A 1 8.81 15.34 -2.41
C MET A 1 8.18 15.10 -3.77
N LEU A 2 8.36 15.97 -4.76
CA LEU A 2 7.94 15.70 -6.14
C LEU A 2 9.06 14.98 -6.89
N PHE A 3 8.72 14.07 -7.81
CA PHE A 3 9.71 13.32 -8.60
C PHE A 3 10.58 14.23 -9.49
N ASN A 4 10.04 15.35 -9.95
CA ASN A 4 10.78 16.34 -10.76
C ASN A 4 11.64 17.30 -9.90
N SER A 5 11.60 17.20 -8.57
CA SER A 5 12.36 18.09 -7.71
C SER A 5 13.86 17.74 -7.72
N TYR A 6 14.72 18.77 -7.72
CA TYR A 6 16.17 18.61 -7.56
C TYR A 6 16.54 17.84 -6.28
N ILE A 7 15.79 18.05 -5.20
CA ILE A 7 16.01 17.35 -3.93
C ILE A 7 15.82 15.83 -4.08
N PHE A 8 14.89 15.43 -4.96
CA PHE A 8 14.62 14.02 -5.22
C PHE A 8 15.74 13.40 -6.06
N ILE A 9 16.11 14.06 -7.16
CA ILE A 9 17.09 13.54 -8.13
C ILE A 9 18.49 13.48 -7.53
N PHE A 10 18.93 14.53 -6.83
CA PHE A 10 20.31 14.65 -6.35
C PHE A 10 20.49 14.28 -4.88
N GLY A 11 19.42 14.23 -4.09
CA GLY A 11 19.47 13.86 -2.67
C GLY A 11 18.86 12.49 -2.43
N PHE A 12 17.54 12.40 -2.56
CA PHE A 12 16.77 11.21 -2.16
C PHE A 12 17.15 9.95 -2.96
N LEU A 13 17.21 10.05 -4.29
CA LEU A 13 17.49 8.92 -5.18
C LEU A 13 18.89 8.31 -4.94
N PRO A 14 19.99 9.08 -4.95
CA PRO A 14 21.32 8.50 -4.70
C PRO A 14 21.44 7.92 -3.30
N VAL A 15 20.92 8.58 -2.26
CA VAL A 15 20.93 8.03 -0.89
C VAL A 15 20.15 6.72 -0.81
N THR A 16 18.97 6.67 -1.44
CA THR A 16 18.13 5.46 -1.45
C THR A 16 18.83 4.31 -2.17
N LEU A 17 19.43 4.56 -3.34
CA LEU A 17 20.15 3.55 -4.12
C LEU A 17 21.41 3.06 -3.40
N LEU A 18 22.22 3.97 -2.86
CA LEU A 18 23.42 3.61 -2.10
C LEU A 18 23.07 2.76 -0.89
N GLY A 19 22.06 3.18 -0.11
CA GLY A 19 21.57 2.39 1.02
C GLY A 19 21.05 1.01 0.58
N PHE A 20 20.30 0.94 -0.52
CA PHE A 20 19.80 -0.32 -1.05
C PHE A 20 20.93 -1.28 -1.44
N PHE A 21 21.88 -0.83 -2.26
CA PHE A 21 22.99 -1.69 -2.69
C PHE A 21 23.90 -2.10 -1.53
N TRP A 22 24.11 -1.21 -0.56
CA TRP A 22 24.88 -1.52 0.64
C TRP A 22 24.19 -2.58 1.51
N LEU A 23 22.88 -2.44 1.76
CA LEU A 23 22.10 -3.39 2.57
C LEU A 23 21.82 -4.70 1.83
N ALA A 24 21.67 -4.66 0.50
CA ALA A 24 21.47 -5.84 -0.35
C ALA A 24 22.67 -6.78 -0.31
N ARG A 25 23.89 -6.26 -0.13
CA ARG A 25 25.09 -7.08 0.09
C ARG A 25 25.03 -7.90 1.39
N ARG A 26 24.25 -7.45 2.38
CA ARG A 26 24.15 -8.11 3.69
C ARG A 26 22.94 -9.05 3.77
N SER A 27 21.77 -8.59 3.35
CA SER A 27 20.57 -9.43 3.22
C SER A 27 19.52 -8.75 2.36
N HIS A 28 18.84 -9.53 1.54
CA HIS A 28 17.67 -9.08 0.79
C HIS A 28 16.55 -8.55 1.70
N ALA A 29 16.41 -9.08 2.92
CA ALA A 29 15.41 -8.61 3.87
C ALA A 29 15.69 -7.17 4.34
N TYR A 30 16.96 -6.84 4.63
CA TYR A 30 17.33 -5.48 5.02
C TYR A 30 17.20 -4.50 3.86
N ALA A 31 17.52 -4.92 2.64
CA ALA A 31 17.32 -4.10 1.44
C ALA A 31 15.85 -3.79 1.19
N ALA A 32 14.97 -4.78 1.36
CA ALA A 32 13.52 -4.59 1.26
C ALA A 32 12.99 -3.65 2.35
N ALA A 33 13.46 -3.81 3.59
CA ALA A 33 13.09 -2.91 4.69
C ALA A 33 13.53 -1.47 4.43
N TRP A 34 14.74 -1.27 3.89
CA TRP A 34 15.23 0.06 3.50
C TRP A 34 14.37 0.72 2.44
N LEU A 35 14.03 -0.02 1.37
CA LEU A 35 13.11 0.46 0.33
C LEU A 35 11.74 0.83 0.89
N ALA A 36 11.20 0.02 1.82
CA ALA A 36 9.93 0.31 2.47
C ALA A 36 10.00 1.61 3.29
N LEU A 37 11.06 1.78 4.09
CA LEU A 37 11.27 3.00 4.87
C LEU A 37 11.48 4.24 4.00
N ALA A 38 12.29 4.13 2.94
CA ALA A 38 12.50 5.20 1.98
C ALA A 38 11.19 5.59 1.28
N SER A 39 10.36 4.61 0.92
CA SER A 39 9.04 4.86 0.33
C SER A 39 8.10 5.57 1.30
N LEU A 40 8.05 5.14 2.56
CA LEU A 40 7.25 5.79 3.61
C LEU A 40 7.71 7.24 3.82
N PHE A 41 9.01 7.49 3.86
CA PHE A 41 9.56 8.85 3.97
C PHE A 41 9.17 9.71 2.76
N PHE A 42 9.30 9.18 1.54
CA PHE A 42 8.95 9.89 0.32
C PHE A 42 7.48 10.32 0.28
N TYR A 43 6.57 9.39 0.60
CA TYR A 43 5.13 9.64 0.68
C TYR A 43 4.76 10.56 1.85
N GLY A 44 5.45 10.42 2.98
CA GLY A 44 5.23 11.20 4.18
C GLY A 44 5.71 12.64 4.11
N TYR A 45 6.61 12.95 3.19
CA TYR A 45 7.28 14.25 3.10
C TYR A 45 6.33 15.45 2.94
N TRP A 46 5.20 15.26 2.26
CA TRP A 46 4.23 16.35 2.03
C TRP A 46 3.21 16.48 3.17
N ASN A 47 2.72 15.36 3.68
CA ASN A 47 1.82 15.34 4.82
C ASN A 47 1.93 13.99 5.54
N PRO A 48 2.46 13.97 6.78
CA PRO A 48 2.62 12.75 7.56
C PRO A 48 1.30 12.01 7.85
N ALA A 49 0.16 12.69 7.84
CA ALA A 49 -1.15 12.07 8.08
C ALA A 49 -1.47 10.99 7.03
N TYR A 50 -1.02 11.15 5.78
CA TYR A 50 -1.22 10.14 4.74
C TYR A 50 -0.37 8.89 4.95
N ILE A 51 0.70 8.94 5.75
CA ILE A 51 1.47 7.75 6.12
C ILE A 51 0.60 6.80 6.93
N GLY A 52 -0.16 7.32 7.91
CA GLY A 52 -1.05 6.51 8.72
C GLY A 52 -2.10 5.80 7.87
N LEU A 53 -2.66 6.50 6.88
CA LEU A 53 -3.59 5.92 5.93
C LEU A 53 -2.93 4.87 5.02
N LEU A 54 -1.73 5.16 4.50
CA LEU A 54 -0.99 4.24 3.65
C LEU A 54 -0.66 2.95 4.41
N LEU A 55 -0.15 3.07 5.64
CA LEU A 55 0.13 1.94 6.51
C LEU A 55 -1.15 1.16 6.85
N GLY A 56 -2.24 1.85 7.16
CA GLY A 56 -3.55 1.22 7.39
C GLY A 56 -4.00 0.41 6.16
N SER A 57 -3.88 0.98 4.96
CA SER A 57 -4.19 0.29 3.71
C SER A 57 -3.31 -0.93 3.47
N ILE A 58 -1.99 -0.82 3.70
CA ILE A 58 -1.05 -1.93 3.57
C ILE A 58 -1.42 -3.07 4.52
N VAL A 59 -1.65 -2.76 5.79
CA VAL A 59 -2.00 -3.76 6.82
C VAL A 59 -3.34 -4.43 6.50
N CYS A 60 -4.36 -3.65 6.13
CA CYS A 60 -5.67 -4.19 5.74
C CYS A 60 -5.57 -5.11 4.52
N ASN A 61 -4.86 -4.70 3.47
CA ASN A 61 -4.66 -5.53 2.28
C ASN A 61 -3.86 -6.80 2.60
N TYR A 62 -2.83 -6.70 3.44
CA TYR A 62 -2.07 -7.86 3.90
C TYR A 62 -2.93 -8.82 4.73
N ALA A 63 -3.77 -8.31 5.62
CA ALA A 63 -4.70 -9.10 6.42
C ALA A 63 -5.73 -9.83 5.54
N PHE A 64 -6.30 -9.15 4.53
CA PHE A 64 -7.18 -9.79 3.55
C PHE A 64 -6.45 -10.87 2.75
N GLY A 65 -5.20 -10.61 2.34
CA GLY A 65 -4.33 -11.60 1.69
C GLY A 65 -4.12 -12.85 2.56
N LEU A 66 -3.81 -12.66 3.84
CA LEU A 66 -3.62 -13.76 4.79
C LEU A 66 -4.91 -14.54 5.04
N TRP A 67 -6.05 -13.86 5.16
CA TRP A 67 -7.37 -14.49 5.28
C TRP A 67 -7.72 -15.31 4.04
N MET A 68 -7.43 -14.80 2.83
CA MET A 68 -7.60 -15.55 1.58
C MET A 68 -6.70 -16.79 1.52
N ALA A 69 -5.42 -16.66 1.90
CA ALA A 69 -4.48 -17.77 1.93
C ALA A 69 -4.91 -18.86 2.94
N LYS A 70 -5.35 -18.47 4.14
CA LYS A 70 -5.89 -19.40 5.15
C LYS A 70 -7.19 -20.06 4.69
N ALA A 71 -8.07 -19.32 4.02
CA ALA A 71 -9.29 -19.87 3.42
C ALA A 71 -8.97 -20.86 2.28
N GLN A 72 -7.88 -20.65 1.54
CA GLN A 72 -7.41 -21.56 0.50
C GLN A 72 -6.88 -22.88 1.08
N LEU A 73 -6.07 -22.85 2.14
CA LEU A 73 -5.59 -24.06 2.81
C LEU A 73 -6.74 -24.92 3.37
N ARG A 74 -7.81 -24.29 3.89
CA ARG A 74 -9.02 -24.99 4.36
C ARG A 74 -9.97 -25.44 3.24
N ALA A 75 -9.95 -24.77 2.09
CA ALA A 75 -10.78 -25.14 0.94
C ALA A 75 -10.13 -26.26 0.09
N GLN A 76 -8.81 -26.40 0.12
CA GLN A 76 -8.12 -27.49 -0.57
C GLN A 76 -8.37 -28.86 0.10
N SER A 77 -8.76 -28.89 1.39
CA SER A 77 -9.19 -30.10 2.09
C SER A 77 -10.69 -30.43 1.93
N GLN A 78 -11.46 -29.59 1.24
CA GLN A 78 -12.91 -29.73 1.06
C GLN A 78 -13.26 -29.32 -0.38
N LEU A 79 -13.28 -30.28 -1.31
CA LEU A 79 -13.82 -30.13 -2.66
C LEU A 79 -15.22 -29.48 -2.57
N GLY A 80 -15.35 -28.17 -2.83
CA GLY A 80 -16.68 -27.56 -3.02
C GLY A 80 -16.92 -26.09 -2.61
N SER A 81 -16.00 -25.35 -2.00
CA SER A 81 -16.30 -23.95 -1.56
C SER A 81 -15.57 -22.86 -2.34
N GLY A 82 -15.98 -22.64 -3.60
CA GLY A 82 -15.52 -21.52 -4.43
C GLY A 82 -16.12 -20.15 -4.08
N GLY A 83 -17.29 -20.11 -3.43
CA GLY A 83 -18.05 -18.86 -3.20
C GLY A 83 -17.42 -17.89 -2.18
N ARG A 84 -16.83 -18.41 -1.09
CA ARG A 84 -16.30 -17.57 0.00
C ARG A 84 -15.06 -16.76 -0.42
N LYS A 85 -14.28 -17.25 -1.38
CA LYS A 85 -13.11 -16.56 -1.93
C LYS A 85 -13.52 -15.33 -2.75
N LYS A 86 -14.53 -15.49 -3.60
CA LYS A 86 -15.05 -14.40 -4.46
C LYS A 86 -15.57 -13.23 -3.60
N HIS A 87 -16.28 -13.52 -2.52
CA HIS A 87 -16.79 -12.46 -1.62
C HIS A 87 -15.67 -11.70 -0.90
N ILE A 88 -14.62 -12.38 -0.42
CA ILE A 88 -13.48 -11.70 0.24
C ILE A 88 -12.74 -10.81 -0.75
N LEU A 89 -12.51 -11.29 -1.98
CA LEU A 89 -11.85 -10.50 -3.02
C LEU A 89 -12.69 -9.28 -3.43
N VAL A 90 -13.99 -9.47 -3.66
CA VAL A 90 -14.93 -8.38 -3.99
C VAL A 90 -14.96 -7.34 -2.87
N PHE A 91 -15.01 -7.78 -1.61
CA PHE A 91 -14.98 -6.86 -0.47
C PHE A 91 -13.66 -6.08 -0.37
N ALA A 92 -12.52 -6.75 -0.56
CA ALA A 92 -11.21 -6.08 -0.55
C ALA A 92 -11.07 -5.04 -1.67
N ILE A 93 -11.55 -5.36 -2.89
CA ILE A 93 -11.58 -4.43 -4.02
C ILE A 93 -12.52 -3.26 -3.70
N ALA A 94 -13.73 -3.54 -3.24
CA ALA A 94 -14.72 -2.52 -2.89
C ALA A 94 -14.18 -1.56 -1.82
N ALA A 95 -13.54 -2.06 -0.77
CA ALA A 95 -12.96 -1.24 0.29
C ALA A 95 -11.86 -0.30 -0.24
N ASN A 96 -10.95 -0.79 -1.09
CA ASN A 96 -9.93 0.06 -1.72
C ASN A 96 -10.57 1.11 -2.65
N LEU A 97 -11.59 0.73 -3.42
CA LEU A 97 -12.28 1.64 -4.34
C LEU A 97 -13.06 2.72 -3.59
N SER A 98 -13.74 2.38 -2.49
CA SER A 98 -14.42 3.33 -1.62
C SER A 98 -13.45 4.32 -0.98
N LEU A 99 -12.28 3.85 -0.51
CA LEU A 99 -11.26 4.72 0.05
C LEU A 99 -10.70 5.69 -1.01
N LEU A 100 -10.48 5.20 -2.24
CA LEU A 100 -10.07 6.02 -3.37
C LEU A 100 -11.15 7.05 -3.74
N ALA A 101 -12.42 6.63 -3.77
CA ALA A 101 -13.55 7.51 -4.04
C ALA A 101 -13.62 8.64 -3.02
N TYR A 102 -13.46 8.32 -1.74
CA TYR A 102 -13.45 9.33 -0.67
C TYR A 102 -12.28 10.30 -0.82
N TYR A 103 -11.04 9.82 -0.87
CA TYR A 103 -9.88 10.73 -0.90
C TYR A 103 -9.73 11.54 -2.18
N LYS A 104 -10.18 11.00 -3.32
CA LYS A 104 -10.01 11.67 -4.61
C LYS A 104 -11.23 12.48 -5.04
N TYR A 105 -12.44 12.06 -4.64
CA TYR A 105 -13.68 12.64 -5.17
C TYR A 105 -14.65 13.13 -4.10
N ALA A 106 -14.45 12.88 -2.79
CA ALA A 106 -15.40 13.35 -1.77
C ALA A 106 -15.61 14.87 -1.84
N ASN A 107 -14.54 15.64 -2.05
CA ASN A 107 -14.64 17.09 -2.14
C ASN A 107 -15.41 17.55 -3.38
N PHE A 108 -15.31 16.79 -4.49
CA PHE A 108 -16.12 17.01 -5.69
C PHE A 108 -17.61 16.70 -5.46
N PHE A 109 -17.93 15.65 -4.71
CA PHE A 109 -19.33 15.34 -4.38
C PHE A 109 -19.94 16.37 -3.43
N VAL A 110 -19.21 16.81 -2.41
CA VAL A 110 -19.65 17.88 -1.49
C VAL A 110 -19.88 19.18 -2.25
N SER A 111 -18.94 19.59 -3.11
CA SER A 111 -19.10 20.81 -3.91
C SER A 111 -20.25 20.79 -4.91
N ASN A 112 -20.75 19.60 -5.33
CA ASN A 112 -21.91 19.48 -6.21
C ASN A 112 -23.24 19.41 -5.46
N VAL A 113 -23.24 19.02 -4.19
CA VAL A 113 -24.45 18.99 -3.34
C VAL A 113 -24.71 20.36 -2.71
N ASP A 114 -23.65 21.12 -2.43
CA ASP A 114 -23.74 22.50 -1.93
C ASP A 114 -23.98 23.55 -3.05
N ALA A 115 -24.15 23.11 -4.32
CA ALA A 115 -24.36 23.95 -5.50
C ALA A 115 -25.84 24.05 -5.91
#